data_AF-A0A132GS07-F1
#
_entry.id   AF-A0A132GS07-F1
#
_cell.length_a   1.000
_cell.length_b   1.000
_cell.length_c   1.000
_cell.angle_alpha   90.00
_cell.angle_beta   90.00
_cell.angle_gamma   90.00
#
_symmetry.space_group_name_H-M   'P 1'
#
loop_
_entity.id
_entity.type
_entity.pdbx_description
1 polymer ?
#
loop_
_entity_poly.entity_id
_entity_poly.type
_entity_poly.pdbx_seq_one_letter_code
_entity_poly.pdbx_strand_id
1 'polypeptide(L)'
;MKKTLATLCLLLCAVFCLAQEPLVPRSNKSYLIADGNPKDTAYLRVKSRQAGLDLGLSVLANRVSTTSKYVAPKPSTHLLKQGVLNLQLPIDDKQTEFAVYHSELFDQPANINVLQIDDELVTYRSVEKVGNIHVFYHCVRGAFGTRRVAHSKNAVVYKLWDTPQRSLLPDLELQDQMAQAEAKRCAKTRYPLLIFNDLISYSYNSQGDLAIGHFLDTMHKYNPDKLLQADLLTPASWPYLSRVNENQLWNESMRTKIVETLAEKQEFYAKQQMPWMIGNFQIHLADKNRKSTSMEELEWFLSKAAAFDAGFGLDFSAAAMRKHGLTNIMLNTIKIWESLRLSHAFSDDIKEALKDPYCDWHIQRDEDSSFLLYPQHNSRRYYCNLNDDQWEWNSPYTGRFALSITAEGKGSVSKGHACITDFNYNKIANVTAEGESYLDEGISPVSFSCEVKMEERQKPEVTVRYYTHGDAKKLAKKN
;
A
#
# COMPACT_ATOMS: atom_id res chain seq x y z
N MET A 1 -27.15 27.04 -0.94
CA MET A 1 -25.78 26.52 -0.72
C MET A 1 -25.71 25.06 -0.22
N LYS A 2 -26.54 24.56 0.71
CA LYS A 2 -26.39 23.18 1.26
C LYS A 2 -26.71 21.98 0.33
N LYS A 3 -27.11 22.19 -0.94
CA LYS A 3 -27.34 21.09 -1.92
C LYS A 3 -26.25 20.94 -2.99
N THR A 4 -25.24 21.83 -3.03
CA THR A 4 -24.20 21.82 -4.07
C THR A 4 -22.92 21.05 -3.65
N LEU A 5 -22.67 20.90 -2.34
CA LEU A 5 -21.46 20.25 -1.82
C LEU A 5 -21.40 18.73 -2.06
N ALA A 6 -22.56 18.06 -2.16
CA ALA A 6 -22.62 16.62 -2.39
C ALA A 6 -22.08 16.22 -3.78
N THR A 7 -22.16 17.12 -4.76
CA THR A 7 -21.80 16.86 -6.16
C THR A 7 -20.28 16.89 -6.40
N LEU A 8 -19.52 17.65 -5.59
CA LEU A 8 -18.08 17.87 -5.77
C LEU A 8 -17.19 16.84 -5.07
N CYS A 9 -17.69 16.22 -3.98
CA CYS A 9 -16.86 15.50 -3.00
C CYS A 9 -16.33 14.10 -3.45
N LEU A 10 -16.60 13.72 -4.70
CA LEU A 10 -16.32 12.40 -5.30
C LEU A 10 -15.87 12.48 -6.78
N LEU A 11 -15.44 13.67 -7.24
CA LEU A 11 -15.07 13.93 -8.65
C LEU A 11 -13.56 13.84 -8.93
N LEU A 12 -12.75 13.36 -7.98
CA LEU A 12 -11.28 13.44 -7.96
C LEU A 12 -10.55 12.10 -8.17
N CYS A 13 -11.17 11.12 -8.82
CA CYS A 13 -10.53 9.83 -9.12
C CYS A 13 -10.85 9.35 -10.54
N ALA A 14 -10.42 10.09 -11.58
CA ALA A 14 -10.31 9.56 -12.94
C ALA A 14 -9.52 10.44 -13.90
N VAL A 15 -8.87 9.80 -14.87
CA VAL A 15 -8.38 10.40 -16.11
C VAL A 15 -8.60 9.42 -17.26
N PHE A 16 -9.14 9.91 -18.38
CA PHE A 16 -9.45 9.15 -19.59
C PHE A 16 -8.25 9.06 -20.55
N CYS A 17 -8.25 8.00 -21.38
CA CYS A 17 -8.02 8.10 -22.82
C CYS A 17 -8.88 7.06 -23.59
N LEU A 18 -9.01 7.23 -24.91
CA LEU A 18 -9.82 6.43 -25.83
C LEU A 18 -8.94 5.92 -26.98
N ALA A 19 -9.14 4.65 -27.40
CA ALA A 19 -8.69 4.05 -28.68
C ALA A 19 -7.17 4.07 -28.98
N GLN A 20 -6.59 3.20 -29.82
CA GLN A 20 -7.07 1.99 -30.53
C GLN A 20 -5.92 0.95 -30.60
N GLU A 21 -6.17 -0.31 -30.98
CA GLU A 21 -5.11 -1.36 -31.02
C GLU A 21 -4.13 -1.18 -32.21
N PRO A 22 -2.87 -1.67 -32.11
CA PRO A 22 -2.62 -3.09 -32.43
C PRO A 22 -1.71 -3.87 -31.44
N LEU A 23 -2.20 -5.04 -31.01
CA LEU A 23 -1.44 -6.27 -30.70
C LEU A 23 -0.18 -6.21 -29.79
N VAL A 24 -0.33 -5.79 -28.52
CA VAL A 24 0.49 -6.28 -27.38
C VAL A 24 -0.44 -6.53 -26.15
N PRO A 25 0.00 -6.95 -24.92
CA PRO A 25 -0.86 -7.78 -24.06
C PRO A 25 -2.15 -7.12 -23.61
N ARG A 26 -3.24 -7.89 -23.59
CA ARG A 26 -4.59 -7.35 -23.40
C ARG A 26 -4.80 -6.73 -22.01
N SER A 27 -5.02 -5.42 -22.02
CA SER A 27 -5.57 -4.56 -20.95
C SER A 27 -4.59 -3.82 -20.01
N ASN A 28 -3.84 -2.85 -20.57
CA ASN A 28 -3.47 -1.60 -19.88
C ASN A 28 -4.71 -0.72 -19.57
N LYS A 29 -5.72 -1.30 -18.91
CA LYS A 29 -6.91 -0.62 -18.43
C LYS A 29 -6.67 -0.11 -17.01
N SER A 30 -7.09 1.12 -16.75
CA SER A 30 -7.11 1.70 -15.41
C SER A 30 -8.32 1.18 -14.61
N TYR A 31 -8.08 0.71 -13.39
CA TYR A 31 -9.10 0.19 -12.48
C TYR A 31 -9.14 1.00 -11.18
N LEU A 32 -10.33 1.30 -10.66
CA LEU A 32 -10.47 1.67 -9.24
C LEU A 32 -10.87 0.43 -8.43
N ILE A 33 -10.32 0.29 -7.25
CA ILE A 33 -10.64 -0.81 -6.32
C ILE A 33 -11.84 -0.40 -5.47
N ALA A 34 -12.82 -1.29 -5.33
CA ALA A 34 -13.94 -1.13 -4.41
C ALA A 34 -13.81 -2.09 -3.22
N ASP A 35 -13.75 -1.54 -2.01
CA ASP A 35 -13.94 -2.32 -0.78
C ASP A 35 -15.40 -2.75 -0.63
N GLY A 36 -15.61 -3.89 0.04
CA GLY A 36 -16.79 -4.73 -0.11
C GLY A 36 -18.15 -4.21 0.41
N ASN A 37 -18.34 -2.91 0.70
CA ASN A 37 -19.63 -2.36 1.15
C ASN A 37 -20.65 -2.32 -0.02
N PRO A 38 -21.74 -3.12 -0.02
CA PRO A 38 -22.64 -3.22 -1.16
C PRO A 38 -23.31 -1.90 -1.56
N LYS A 39 -23.53 -0.98 -0.60
CA LYS A 39 -24.25 0.29 -0.84
C LYS A 39 -23.45 1.27 -1.71
N ASP A 40 -22.13 1.27 -1.60
CA ASP A 40 -21.27 2.18 -2.37
C ASP A 40 -21.07 1.69 -3.81
N THR A 41 -21.13 0.36 -4.03
CA THR A 41 -20.85 -0.29 -5.32
C THR A 41 -21.67 0.24 -6.51
N ALA A 42 -22.95 0.57 -6.28
CA ALA A 42 -23.85 1.03 -7.34
C ALA A 42 -23.53 2.45 -7.80
N TYR A 43 -23.29 3.37 -6.84
CA TYR A 43 -22.89 4.74 -7.13
C TYR A 43 -21.51 4.77 -7.82
N LEU A 44 -20.54 4.04 -7.26
CA LEU A 44 -19.18 3.97 -7.78
C LEU A 44 -19.18 3.42 -9.22
N ARG A 45 -19.98 2.39 -9.55
CA ARG A 45 -20.07 1.87 -10.93
C ARG A 45 -20.61 2.89 -11.93
N VAL A 46 -21.58 3.74 -11.53
CA VAL A 46 -22.05 4.81 -12.42
C VAL A 46 -20.95 5.85 -12.64
N LYS A 47 -20.22 6.21 -11.58
CA LYS A 47 -19.13 7.20 -11.67
C LYS A 47 -17.90 6.71 -12.41
N SER A 48 -17.47 5.48 -12.22
CA SER A 48 -16.33 4.91 -12.96
C SER A 48 -16.64 4.86 -14.46
N ARG A 49 -17.83 4.38 -14.85
CA ARG A 49 -18.28 4.32 -16.25
C ARG A 49 -18.42 5.70 -16.89
N GLN A 50 -18.95 6.68 -16.15
CA GLN A 50 -18.97 8.08 -16.59
C GLN A 50 -17.57 8.68 -16.81
N ALA A 51 -16.54 8.06 -16.23
CA ALA A 51 -15.16 8.54 -16.25
C ALA A 51 -14.19 7.63 -17.02
N GLY A 52 -14.70 6.66 -17.80
CA GLY A 52 -13.89 5.74 -18.61
C GLY A 52 -13.17 4.61 -17.83
N LEU A 53 -13.49 4.42 -16.55
CA LEU A 53 -12.80 3.48 -15.67
C LEU A 53 -13.61 2.20 -15.38
N ASP A 54 -12.92 1.06 -15.44
CA ASP A 54 -13.43 -0.20 -14.91
C ASP A 54 -13.22 -0.27 -13.38
N LEU A 55 -13.95 -1.18 -12.71
CA LEU A 55 -13.86 -1.38 -11.26
C LEU A 55 -13.37 -2.78 -10.93
N GLY A 56 -12.34 -2.86 -10.10
CA GLY A 56 -11.88 -4.09 -9.48
C GLY A 56 -12.52 -4.32 -8.10
N LEU A 57 -12.56 -5.57 -7.67
CA LEU A 57 -12.90 -5.97 -6.30
C LEU A 57 -11.66 -6.51 -5.59
N SER A 58 -11.35 -5.92 -4.43
CA SER A 58 -10.37 -6.50 -3.51
C SER A 58 -10.99 -7.68 -2.75
N VAL A 59 -10.26 -8.78 -2.69
CA VAL A 59 -10.58 -9.96 -1.89
C VAL A 59 -9.38 -10.20 -0.96
N LEU A 60 -9.61 -10.05 0.35
CA LEU A 60 -8.63 -10.38 1.37
C LEU A 60 -8.56 -11.91 1.51
N ALA A 61 -7.35 -12.45 1.65
CA ALA A 61 -7.08 -13.88 1.68
C ALA A 61 -7.44 -14.59 3.01
N ASN A 62 -6.79 -15.73 3.28
CA ASN A 62 -7.30 -16.91 3.98
C ASN A 62 -7.47 -16.79 5.50
N ARG A 63 -8.29 -15.85 5.96
CA ARG A 63 -8.33 -15.38 7.35
C ARG A 63 -9.73 -15.48 7.96
N VAL A 64 -9.85 -16.15 9.09
CA VAL A 64 -11.10 -16.26 9.86
C VAL A 64 -11.09 -15.20 10.97
N SER A 65 -11.85 -14.12 10.78
CA SER A 65 -12.06 -13.12 11.85
C SER A 65 -12.66 -13.78 13.09
N THR A 66 -12.23 -13.35 14.28
CA THR A 66 -12.80 -13.79 15.56
C THR A 66 -14.29 -13.45 15.72
N THR A 67 -14.80 -12.49 14.94
CA THR A 67 -16.24 -12.16 14.86
C THR A 67 -17.01 -12.94 13.78
N SER A 68 -16.40 -13.95 13.16
CA SER A 68 -17.00 -14.71 12.05
C SER A 68 -17.97 -15.80 12.52
N LYS A 69 -18.95 -16.12 11.66
CA LYS A 69 -19.87 -17.26 11.81
C LYS A 69 -19.18 -18.63 11.91
N TYR A 70 -17.90 -18.71 11.56
CA TYR A 70 -17.06 -19.91 11.68
C TYR A 70 -16.36 -20.02 13.05
N VAL A 71 -16.54 -19.04 13.93
CA VAL A 71 -15.94 -18.94 15.27
C VAL A 71 -17.02 -18.98 16.35
N ALA A 72 -18.14 -18.27 16.17
CA ALA A 72 -19.24 -18.19 17.12
C ALA A 72 -20.61 -18.23 16.41
N PRO A 73 -21.68 -18.76 17.07
CA PRO A 73 -21.72 -19.26 18.45
C PRO A 73 -21.17 -20.69 18.63
N LYS A 74 -20.96 -21.43 17.54
CA LYS A 74 -20.27 -22.73 17.50
C LYS A 74 -19.02 -22.58 16.62
N PRO A 75 -17.82 -22.91 17.12
CA PRO A 75 -16.60 -22.87 16.32
C PRO A 75 -16.60 -23.98 15.26
N SER A 76 -16.01 -23.71 14.11
CA SER A 76 -15.82 -24.76 13.10
C SER A 76 -14.80 -25.79 13.60
N THR A 77 -15.11 -27.08 13.44
CA THR A 77 -14.13 -28.18 13.59
C THR A 77 -12.89 -27.94 12.73
N HIS A 78 -13.06 -27.25 11.60
CA HIS A 78 -12.08 -26.97 10.56
C HIS A 78 -11.30 -25.65 10.73
N LEU A 79 -11.32 -25.03 11.91
CA LEU A 79 -10.29 -24.05 12.29
C LEU A 79 -8.94 -24.76 12.40
N LEU A 80 -7.85 -24.18 11.87
CA LEU A 80 -6.54 -24.84 11.77
C LEU A 80 -5.94 -25.15 13.15
N LYS A 81 -5.60 -26.41 13.41
CA LYS A 81 -5.00 -26.84 14.69
C LYS A 81 -3.47 -26.74 14.62
N GLN A 82 -2.87 -26.16 15.65
CA GLN A 82 -1.42 -26.17 15.89
C GLN A 82 -0.97 -27.45 16.60
N GLY A 83 -1.82 -27.99 17.48
CA GLY A 83 -1.57 -29.22 18.22
C GLY A 83 -2.82 -29.74 18.91
N VAL A 84 -2.75 -30.98 19.37
CA VAL A 84 -3.84 -31.69 20.08
C VAL A 84 -3.34 -32.26 21.39
N LEU A 85 -4.13 -32.10 22.44
CA LEU A 85 -3.88 -32.56 23.81
C LEU A 85 -5.20 -32.99 24.48
N ASN A 86 -5.14 -33.41 25.74
CA ASN A 86 -6.31 -33.78 26.54
C ASN A 86 -6.27 -33.12 27.92
N LEU A 87 -7.44 -32.80 28.48
CA LEU A 87 -7.59 -32.32 29.86
C LEU A 87 -7.17 -33.39 30.89
N GLN A 88 -6.32 -33.03 31.84
CA GLN A 88 -5.91 -33.92 32.96
C GLN A 88 -7.05 -34.22 33.93
N LEU A 89 -7.98 -33.28 34.10
CA LEU A 89 -9.09 -33.27 35.06
C LEU A 89 -10.33 -32.67 34.38
N PRO A 90 -11.56 -32.95 34.84
CA PRO A 90 -12.73 -32.25 34.33
C PRO A 90 -12.67 -30.77 34.72
N ILE A 91 -13.32 -29.91 33.93
CA ILE A 91 -13.44 -28.47 34.22
C ILE A 91 -14.90 -28.00 34.19
N ASP A 92 -15.24 -27.04 35.04
CA ASP A 92 -16.57 -26.43 35.11
C ASP A 92 -16.77 -25.31 34.05
N ASP A 93 -17.80 -24.46 34.18
CA ASP A 93 -18.12 -23.36 33.26
C ASP A 93 -17.42 -22.02 33.59
N LYS A 94 -16.62 -21.96 34.67
CA LYS A 94 -16.09 -20.73 35.30
C LYS A 94 -14.57 -20.73 35.49
N GLN A 95 -13.94 -21.90 35.61
CA GLN A 95 -12.51 -22.03 35.87
C GLN A 95 -11.66 -21.22 34.89
N THR A 96 -10.80 -20.36 35.45
CA THR A 96 -9.83 -19.53 34.74
C THR A 96 -8.45 -20.19 34.62
N GLU A 97 -8.28 -21.38 35.18
CA GLU A 97 -7.01 -22.12 35.22
C GLU A 97 -7.30 -23.62 35.05
N PHE A 98 -6.52 -24.30 34.21
CA PHE A 98 -6.62 -25.75 34.01
C PHE A 98 -5.35 -26.35 33.41
N ALA A 99 -5.21 -27.68 33.56
CA ALA A 99 -4.04 -28.43 33.13
C ALA A 99 -4.33 -29.42 31.99
N VAL A 100 -3.40 -29.51 31.06
CA VAL A 100 -3.33 -30.53 29.98
C VAL A 100 -2.00 -31.25 30.03
N TYR A 101 -1.89 -32.40 29.37
CA TYR A 101 -0.59 -33.06 29.14
C TYR A 101 0.37 -32.15 28.37
N HIS A 102 1.69 -32.29 28.53
CA HIS A 102 2.65 -31.44 27.80
C HIS A 102 2.79 -31.84 26.31
N SER A 103 3.02 -30.85 25.45
CA SER A 103 3.48 -31.00 24.06
C SER A 103 4.23 -29.74 23.62
N GLU A 104 5.32 -29.90 22.88
CA GLU A 104 6.14 -28.80 22.33
C GLU A 104 5.35 -27.90 21.34
N LEU A 105 4.30 -28.43 20.71
CA LEU A 105 3.39 -27.67 19.85
C LEU A 105 2.64 -26.57 20.62
N PHE A 106 2.51 -26.73 21.94
CA PHE A 106 1.89 -25.73 22.81
C PHE A 106 2.89 -24.67 23.31
N ASP A 107 4.19 -24.92 23.23
CA ASP A 107 5.26 -23.98 23.62
C ASP A 107 5.43 -22.83 22.60
N GLN A 108 5.02 -23.07 21.34
CA GLN A 108 5.08 -22.08 20.26
C GLN A 108 4.25 -20.81 20.56
N PRO A 109 4.78 -19.59 20.38
CA PRO A 109 4.02 -18.37 20.65
C PRO A 109 2.86 -18.17 19.66
N ALA A 110 1.76 -17.57 20.15
CA ALA A 110 0.60 -17.18 19.34
C ALA A 110 0.12 -15.78 19.75
N ASN A 111 -0.60 -15.09 18.85
CA ASN A 111 -0.96 -13.66 18.97
C ASN A 111 -2.27 -13.44 19.76
N ILE A 112 -3.11 -14.47 19.83
CA ILE A 112 -4.41 -14.49 20.49
C ILE A 112 -4.47 -15.59 21.57
N ASN A 113 -3.64 -16.64 21.46
CA ASN A 113 -3.59 -17.78 22.38
C ASN A 113 -4.95 -18.49 22.53
N VAL A 114 -5.50 -19.00 21.42
CA VAL A 114 -6.81 -19.66 21.39
C VAL A 114 -6.69 -21.19 21.51
N LEU A 115 -7.48 -21.75 22.42
CA LEU A 115 -7.76 -23.17 22.56
C LEU A 115 -9.20 -23.46 22.12
N GLN A 116 -9.44 -24.64 21.57
CA GLN A 116 -10.77 -25.20 21.31
C GLN A 116 -10.95 -26.47 22.13
N ILE A 117 -12.07 -26.56 22.85
CA ILE A 117 -12.52 -27.74 23.57
C ILE A 117 -13.98 -27.95 23.18
N ASP A 118 -14.29 -29.05 22.48
CA ASP A 118 -15.60 -29.30 21.90
C ASP A 118 -16.13 -28.09 21.06
N ASP A 119 -17.28 -27.54 21.46
CA ASP A 119 -17.93 -26.34 20.89
C ASP A 119 -17.58 -25.02 21.62
N GLU A 120 -16.62 -25.04 22.54
CA GLU A 120 -16.14 -23.85 23.24
C GLU A 120 -14.75 -23.40 22.72
N LEU A 121 -14.55 -22.09 22.62
CA LEU A 121 -13.23 -21.48 22.48
C LEU A 121 -12.82 -20.82 23.81
N VAL A 122 -11.54 -20.92 24.14
CA VAL A 122 -10.95 -20.35 25.36
C VAL A 122 -9.67 -19.62 25.01
N THR A 123 -9.48 -18.39 25.49
CA THR A 123 -8.20 -17.66 25.35
C THR A 123 -7.47 -17.58 26.67
N TYR A 124 -6.15 -17.82 26.68
CA TYR A 124 -5.32 -17.73 27.89
C TYR A 124 -4.26 -16.62 27.79
N ARG A 125 -3.77 -16.12 28.93
CA ARG A 125 -2.75 -15.06 28.97
C ARG A 125 -1.32 -15.60 29.07
N SER A 126 -1.15 -16.68 29.82
CA SER A 126 0.14 -17.33 30.08
C SER A 126 -0.04 -18.83 30.25
N VAL A 127 1.04 -19.59 30.05
CA VAL A 127 1.12 -21.04 30.25
C VAL A 127 2.42 -21.36 30.98
N GLU A 128 2.38 -22.30 31.92
CA GLU A 128 3.56 -22.80 32.63
C GLU A 128 3.71 -24.31 32.43
N LYS A 129 4.94 -24.76 32.14
CA LYS A 129 5.29 -26.19 32.00
C LYS A 129 5.70 -26.74 33.36
N VAL A 130 4.81 -27.50 34.00
CA VAL A 130 5.06 -28.14 35.30
C VAL A 130 5.33 -29.63 35.07
N GLY A 131 6.60 -29.98 34.87
CA GLY A 131 7.02 -31.34 34.54
C GLY A 131 6.49 -31.79 33.17
N ASN A 132 5.51 -32.70 33.16
CA ASN A 132 4.88 -33.22 31.94
C ASN A 132 3.41 -32.75 31.75
N ILE A 133 3.05 -31.61 32.35
CA ILE A 133 1.78 -30.91 32.08
C ILE A 133 2.03 -29.45 31.75
N HIS A 134 1.10 -28.88 30.98
CA HIS A 134 0.97 -27.43 30.78
C HIS A 134 -0.23 -26.93 31.58
N VAL A 135 -0.02 -25.87 32.37
CA VAL A 135 -1.08 -25.19 33.12
C VAL A 135 -1.34 -23.83 32.48
N PHE A 136 -2.57 -23.59 32.03
CA PHE A 136 -2.97 -22.30 31.45
C PHE A 136 -3.54 -21.37 32.51
N TYR A 137 -3.18 -20.09 32.43
CA TYR A 137 -3.58 -19.07 33.39
C TYR A 137 -4.37 -17.92 32.76
N HIS A 138 -5.27 -17.35 33.56
CA HIS A 138 -6.19 -16.27 33.18
C HIS A 138 -7.05 -16.61 31.95
N CYS A 139 -7.55 -17.84 31.90
CA CYS A 139 -8.38 -18.35 30.82
C CYS A 139 -9.74 -17.66 30.77
N VAL A 140 -10.09 -17.09 29.62
CA VAL A 140 -11.40 -16.50 29.33
C VAL A 140 -12.26 -17.54 28.62
N ARG A 141 -13.17 -18.14 29.38
CA ARG A 141 -14.16 -19.13 28.91
C ARG A 141 -15.20 -18.48 27.98
N GLY A 142 -15.73 -19.23 27.02
CA GLY A 142 -16.71 -18.76 26.04
C GLY A 142 -16.17 -17.62 25.15
N ALA A 143 -14.90 -17.72 24.76
CA ALA A 143 -14.24 -16.70 23.96
C ALA A 143 -14.99 -16.44 22.64
N PHE A 144 -14.95 -15.18 22.21
CA PHE A 144 -15.58 -14.67 20.99
C PHE A 144 -17.11 -14.87 20.88
N GLY A 145 -17.79 -15.28 21.95
CA GLY A 145 -19.23 -15.56 21.95
C GLY A 145 -19.59 -17.03 21.75
N THR A 146 -18.63 -17.94 21.93
CA THR A 146 -18.93 -19.39 22.08
C THR A 146 -19.59 -19.69 23.43
N ARG A 147 -20.32 -20.79 23.51
CA ARG A 147 -21.05 -21.16 24.73
C ARG A 147 -20.10 -21.77 25.77
N ARG A 148 -20.16 -21.25 27.00
CA ARG A 148 -19.50 -21.87 28.17
C ARG A 148 -20.18 -23.17 28.58
N VAL A 149 -19.40 -24.23 28.78
CA VAL A 149 -19.86 -25.53 29.30
C VAL A 149 -18.85 -26.13 30.28
N ALA A 150 -19.26 -27.17 31.02
CA ALA A 150 -18.31 -28.04 31.70
C ALA A 150 -17.78 -29.08 30.72
N HIS A 151 -16.48 -29.40 30.78
CA HIS A 151 -15.84 -30.42 29.95
C HIS A 151 -15.34 -31.59 30.81
N SER A 152 -15.41 -32.80 30.28
CA SER A 152 -15.00 -34.02 30.98
C SER A 152 -13.49 -34.16 31.09
N LYS A 153 -13.03 -35.00 32.03
CA LYS A 153 -11.64 -35.47 32.03
C LYS A 153 -11.33 -36.12 30.68
N ASN A 154 -10.11 -35.91 30.19
CA ASN A 154 -9.62 -36.34 28.88
C ASN A 154 -10.33 -35.71 27.67
N ALA A 155 -11.22 -34.72 27.83
CA ALA A 155 -11.76 -33.97 26.69
C ALA A 155 -10.61 -33.36 25.86
N VAL A 156 -10.81 -33.32 24.53
CA VAL A 156 -9.74 -32.98 23.58
C VAL A 156 -9.57 -31.46 23.55
N VAL A 157 -8.35 -31.01 23.82
CA VAL A 157 -7.94 -29.60 23.77
C VAL A 157 -7.06 -29.41 22.55
N TYR A 158 -7.57 -28.67 21.55
CA TYR A 158 -6.76 -28.23 20.44
C TYR A 158 -6.24 -26.82 20.67
N LYS A 159 -4.99 -26.55 20.32
CA LYS A 159 -4.50 -25.18 20.14
C LYS A 159 -4.73 -24.76 18.70
N LEU A 160 -5.20 -23.54 18.47
CA LEU A 160 -5.45 -23.02 17.12
C LEU A 160 -4.29 -22.14 16.63
N TRP A 161 -4.00 -22.18 15.34
CA TRP A 161 -3.11 -21.21 14.70
C TRP A 161 -3.81 -19.86 14.49
N ASP A 162 -3.07 -18.77 14.71
CA ASP A 162 -3.54 -17.40 14.52
C ASP A 162 -2.51 -16.53 13.79
N THR A 163 -2.89 -15.28 13.50
CA THR A 163 -2.08 -14.29 12.77
C THR A 163 -1.77 -13.06 13.62
N PRO A 164 -0.71 -12.30 13.32
CA PRO A 164 -0.43 -11.01 13.97
C PRO A 164 -1.59 -9.99 13.86
N GLN A 165 -2.44 -10.10 12.85
CA GLN A 165 -3.64 -9.27 12.68
C GLN A 165 -4.87 -9.80 13.44
N ARG A 166 -4.67 -10.75 14.37
CA ARG A 166 -5.67 -11.29 15.31
C ARG A 166 -6.87 -11.98 14.65
N SER A 167 -6.66 -12.60 13.49
CA SER A 167 -7.54 -13.62 12.91
C SER A 167 -7.01 -15.03 13.14
N LEU A 168 -7.91 -16.01 13.20
CA LEU A 168 -7.61 -17.44 13.13
C LEU A 168 -7.38 -17.87 11.67
N LEU A 169 -6.80 -19.06 11.48
CA LEU A 169 -6.64 -19.70 10.17
C LEU A 169 -7.63 -20.87 9.98
N PRO A 170 -8.07 -21.18 8.75
CA PRO A 170 -8.82 -22.40 8.42
C PRO A 170 -7.90 -23.55 7.99
N ASP A 171 -8.38 -24.79 8.06
CA ASP A 171 -7.80 -25.91 7.30
C ASP A 171 -8.22 -25.85 5.81
N LEU A 172 -7.85 -26.86 5.01
CA LEU A 172 -8.19 -26.91 3.59
C LEU A 172 -9.70 -27.04 3.32
N GLU A 173 -10.46 -27.75 4.17
CA GLU A 173 -11.91 -27.93 3.98
C GLU A 173 -12.69 -26.65 4.27
N LEU A 174 -12.35 -25.93 5.35
CA LEU A 174 -12.95 -24.63 5.65
C LEU A 174 -12.48 -23.56 4.66
N GLN A 175 -11.22 -23.61 4.21
CA GLN A 175 -10.73 -22.77 3.14
C GLN A 175 -11.58 -22.95 1.88
N ASP A 176 -11.80 -24.18 1.41
CA ASP A 176 -12.50 -24.41 0.15
C ASP A 176 -14.00 -24.06 0.26
N GLN A 177 -14.61 -24.23 1.45
CA GLN A 177 -15.94 -23.67 1.75
C GLN A 177 -15.97 -22.13 1.70
N MET A 178 -14.94 -21.46 2.23
CA MET A 178 -14.80 -20.00 2.18
C MET A 178 -14.55 -19.51 0.75
N ALA A 179 -13.65 -20.17 0.02
CA ALA A 179 -13.33 -19.91 -1.38
C ALA A 179 -14.59 -20.04 -2.25
N GLN A 180 -15.37 -21.11 -2.11
CA GLN A 180 -16.59 -21.30 -2.89
C GLN A 180 -17.67 -20.25 -2.54
N ALA A 181 -17.80 -19.86 -1.27
CA ALA A 181 -18.72 -18.79 -0.87
C ALA A 181 -18.30 -17.43 -1.43
N GLU A 182 -17.01 -17.13 -1.44
CA GLU A 182 -16.44 -15.89 -1.96
C GLU A 182 -16.49 -15.84 -3.50
N ALA A 183 -16.15 -16.94 -4.18
CA ALA A 183 -16.26 -17.07 -5.62
C ALA A 183 -17.71 -16.84 -6.10
N LYS A 184 -18.70 -17.38 -5.36
CA LYS A 184 -20.15 -17.12 -5.56
C LYS A 184 -20.58 -15.69 -5.22
N ARG A 185 -19.87 -14.97 -4.33
CA ARG A 185 -20.08 -13.53 -4.07
C ARG A 185 -19.54 -12.71 -5.23
N CYS A 186 -18.29 -12.97 -5.62
CA CYS A 186 -17.61 -12.37 -6.76
C CYS A 186 -18.40 -12.53 -8.06
N ALA A 187 -18.93 -13.73 -8.38
CA ALA A 187 -19.68 -14.00 -9.60
C ALA A 187 -20.92 -13.12 -9.78
N LYS A 188 -21.59 -12.76 -8.67
CA LYS A 188 -22.76 -11.86 -8.67
C LYS A 188 -22.40 -10.39 -8.97
N THR A 189 -21.12 -10.04 -8.93
CA THR A 189 -20.65 -8.69 -9.25
C THR A 189 -20.26 -8.54 -10.72
N ARG A 190 -20.59 -7.40 -11.33
CA ARG A 190 -20.07 -7.00 -12.65
C ARG A 190 -18.75 -6.23 -12.53
N TYR A 191 -17.84 -6.73 -11.68
CA TYR A 191 -16.45 -6.27 -11.60
C TYR A 191 -15.61 -7.17 -12.52
N PRO A 192 -14.98 -6.63 -13.58
CA PRO A 192 -14.14 -7.43 -14.51
C PRO A 192 -12.78 -7.84 -13.94
N LEU A 193 -12.32 -7.24 -12.84
CA LEU A 193 -11.06 -7.57 -12.17
C LEU A 193 -11.32 -8.03 -10.74
N LEU A 194 -10.70 -9.13 -10.33
CA LEU A 194 -10.57 -9.56 -8.93
C LEU A 194 -9.10 -9.46 -8.51
N ILE A 195 -8.83 -8.92 -7.33
CA ILE A 195 -7.49 -8.77 -6.77
C ILE A 195 -7.40 -9.55 -5.46
N PHE A 196 -6.50 -10.51 -5.39
CA PHE A 196 -6.19 -11.32 -4.21
C PHE A 196 -4.99 -10.72 -3.49
N ASN A 197 -5.21 -10.17 -2.30
CA ASN A 197 -4.14 -9.63 -1.46
C ASN A 197 -3.83 -10.63 -0.33
N ASP A 198 -2.55 -10.83 -0.04
CA ASP A 198 -2.01 -11.85 0.87
C ASP A 198 -2.26 -13.30 0.36
N LEU A 199 -2.08 -13.55 -0.95
CA LEU A 199 -2.33 -14.87 -1.57
C LEU A 199 -1.53 -15.99 -0.89
N ILE A 200 -0.32 -15.68 -0.39
CA ILE A 200 0.53 -16.63 0.34
C ILE A 200 -0.18 -17.24 1.57
N SER A 201 -1.14 -16.54 2.19
CA SER A 201 -1.87 -17.05 3.37
C SER A 201 -2.74 -18.27 3.12
N TYR A 202 -3.07 -18.58 1.85
CA TYR A 202 -3.70 -19.85 1.51
C TYR A 202 -2.78 -21.04 1.79
N SER A 203 -1.45 -20.87 1.72
CA SER A 203 -0.48 -21.93 2.03
C SER A 203 -0.35 -22.28 3.53
N TYR A 204 -0.84 -21.41 4.44
CA TYR A 204 -0.56 -21.50 5.89
C TYR A 204 -1.24 -22.69 6.59
N ASN A 205 -2.12 -23.43 5.90
CA ASN A 205 -2.69 -24.72 6.35
C ASN A 205 -1.76 -25.93 6.09
N SER A 206 -0.46 -25.67 5.91
CA SER A 206 0.59 -26.65 5.59
C SER A 206 0.42 -27.41 4.27
N GLN A 207 -0.51 -27.00 3.39
CA GLN A 207 -0.67 -27.60 2.05
C GLN A 207 0.16 -26.90 0.96
N GLY A 208 0.80 -25.78 1.28
CA GLY A 208 1.66 -25.07 0.32
C GLY A 208 0.89 -24.57 -0.90
N ASP A 209 1.49 -24.78 -2.08
CA ASP A 209 0.93 -24.40 -3.37
C ASP A 209 -0.39 -25.11 -3.72
N LEU A 210 -0.67 -26.29 -3.15
CA LEU A 210 -1.92 -27.02 -3.40
C LEU A 210 -3.15 -26.19 -2.97
N ALA A 211 -3.08 -25.56 -1.80
CA ALA A 211 -4.15 -24.72 -1.29
C ALA A 211 -4.33 -23.42 -2.09
N ILE A 212 -3.24 -22.84 -2.60
CA ILE A 212 -3.28 -21.69 -3.52
C ILE A 212 -3.97 -22.10 -4.83
N GLY A 213 -3.64 -23.29 -5.36
CA GLY A 213 -4.27 -23.86 -6.55
C GLY A 213 -5.78 -24.12 -6.38
N HIS A 214 -6.19 -24.74 -5.26
CA HIS A 214 -7.60 -24.98 -4.93
C HIS A 214 -8.43 -23.68 -4.89
N PHE A 215 -7.88 -22.64 -4.25
CA PHE A 215 -8.51 -21.32 -4.19
C PHE A 215 -8.66 -20.71 -5.59
N LEU A 216 -7.59 -20.65 -6.38
CA LEU A 216 -7.60 -19.99 -7.68
C LEU A 216 -8.43 -20.74 -8.73
N ASP A 217 -8.39 -22.08 -8.74
CA ASP A 217 -9.29 -22.94 -9.52
C ASP A 217 -10.77 -22.64 -9.19
N THR A 218 -11.10 -22.57 -7.89
CA THR A 218 -12.45 -22.23 -7.43
C THR A 218 -12.85 -20.82 -7.85
N MET A 219 -11.95 -19.83 -7.73
CA MET A 219 -12.24 -18.46 -8.17
C MET A 219 -12.47 -18.40 -9.68
N HIS A 220 -11.61 -19.04 -10.48
CA HIS A 220 -11.69 -19.09 -11.95
C HIS A 220 -12.96 -19.79 -12.44
N LYS A 221 -13.27 -21.00 -11.94
CA LYS A 221 -14.48 -21.78 -12.33
C LYS A 221 -15.80 -21.03 -12.14
N TYR A 222 -15.89 -20.16 -11.15
CA TYR A 222 -17.08 -19.32 -10.90
C TYR A 222 -17.01 -17.92 -11.55
N ASN A 223 -15.85 -17.52 -12.11
CA ASN A 223 -15.60 -16.20 -12.66
C ASN A 223 -14.77 -16.26 -13.97
N PRO A 224 -15.11 -17.10 -14.97
CA PRO A 224 -14.24 -17.33 -16.14
C PRO A 224 -14.04 -16.06 -16.99
N ASP A 225 -15.03 -15.16 -17.02
CA ASP A 225 -14.97 -13.89 -17.79
C ASP A 225 -14.20 -12.76 -17.07
N LYS A 226 -13.42 -13.08 -16.01
CA LYS A 226 -12.75 -12.08 -15.16
C LYS A 226 -11.24 -12.20 -15.19
N LEU A 227 -10.59 -11.03 -15.17
CA LEU A 227 -9.17 -10.94 -14.91
C LEU A 227 -8.90 -11.23 -13.43
N LEU A 228 -7.89 -12.05 -13.17
CA LEU A 228 -7.43 -12.37 -11.83
C LEU A 228 -6.05 -11.75 -11.61
N GLN A 229 -5.86 -11.09 -10.47
CA GLN A 229 -4.59 -10.52 -10.04
C GLN A 229 -4.27 -11.01 -8.64
N ALA A 230 -2.98 -11.27 -8.36
CA ALA A 230 -2.50 -11.51 -7.00
C ALA A 230 -1.19 -10.76 -6.72
N ASP A 231 -0.78 -10.75 -5.46
CA ASP A 231 0.52 -10.25 -4.98
C ASP A 231 1.61 -11.33 -4.91
N LEU A 232 1.39 -12.51 -5.51
CA LEU A 232 2.38 -13.59 -5.61
C LEU A 232 2.18 -14.43 -6.89
N LEU A 233 3.29 -14.79 -7.54
CA LEU A 233 3.34 -15.79 -8.59
C LEU A 233 3.97 -17.09 -8.07
N THR A 234 3.27 -18.21 -8.22
CA THR A 234 3.77 -19.56 -7.96
C THR A 234 3.40 -20.49 -9.12
N PRO A 235 4.01 -21.67 -9.27
CA PRO A 235 3.58 -22.67 -10.25
C PRO A 235 2.09 -22.99 -10.18
N ALA A 236 1.48 -22.97 -8.98
CA ALA A 236 0.05 -23.18 -8.81
C ALA A 236 -0.83 -21.96 -9.16
N SER A 237 -0.30 -20.73 -9.12
CA SER A 237 -1.05 -19.52 -9.47
C SER A 237 -0.91 -19.09 -10.94
N TRP A 238 0.22 -19.40 -11.59
CA TRP A 238 0.51 -19.02 -12.98
C TRP A 238 -0.62 -19.31 -14.00
N PRO A 239 -1.28 -20.49 -14.04
CA PRO A 239 -2.29 -20.77 -15.07
C PRO A 239 -3.62 -20.03 -14.87
N TYR A 240 -3.83 -19.33 -13.74
CA TYR A 240 -5.07 -18.62 -13.43
C TYR A 240 -4.94 -17.10 -13.47
N LEU A 241 -3.75 -16.56 -13.22
CA LEU A 241 -3.54 -15.12 -13.09
C LEU A 241 -3.40 -14.44 -14.45
N SER A 242 -4.04 -13.27 -14.59
CA SER A 242 -3.93 -12.40 -15.77
C SER A 242 -2.79 -11.38 -15.64
N ARG A 243 -2.37 -11.11 -14.39
CA ARG A 243 -1.19 -10.31 -14.02
C ARG A 243 -0.86 -10.51 -12.55
N VAL A 244 0.36 -10.15 -12.14
CA VAL A 244 0.84 -10.17 -10.76
C VAL A 244 1.22 -8.74 -10.40
N ASN A 245 0.87 -8.26 -9.20
CA ASN A 245 1.32 -6.94 -8.74
C ASN A 245 1.53 -6.92 -7.23
N GLU A 246 2.78 -6.80 -6.81
CA GLU A 246 3.18 -6.99 -5.43
C GLU A 246 3.01 -5.73 -4.56
N ASN A 247 2.81 -5.97 -3.26
CA ASN A 247 2.82 -4.93 -2.24
C ASN A 247 4.27 -4.58 -1.85
N GLN A 248 4.87 -3.59 -2.51
CA GLN A 248 6.24 -3.14 -2.25
C GLN A 248 6.29 -2.01 -1.22
N LEU A 249 7.28 -2.05 -0.34
CA LEU A 249 7.56 -0.99 0.65
C LEU A 249 8.51 0.06 0.07
N TRP A 250 7.95 1.05 -0.62
CA TRP A 250 8.68 2.19 -1.17
C TRP A 250 9.19 3.10 -0.05
N ASN A 251 10.51 3.23 0.09
CA ASN A 251 11.14 4.18 1.01
C ASN A 251 12.53 4.61 0.51
N GLU A 252 13.00 5.77 1.01
CA GLU A 252 14.22 6.45 0.57
C GLU A 252 15.48 5.58 0.70
N SER A 253 15.63 4.82 1.80
CA SER A 253 16.80 3.97 2.07
C SER A 253 16.80 2.62 1.32
N MET A 254 15.72 2.27 0.62
CA MET A 254 15.63 1.06 -0.19
C MET A 254 15.70 1.32 -1.71
N ARG A 255 15.81 2.57 -2.18
CA ARG A 255 15.78 2.96 -3.62
C ARG A 255 16.59 2.03 -4.54
N THR A 256 17.84 1.75 -4.20
CA THR A 256 18.75 0.89 -4.99
C THR A 256 18.26 -0.56 -5.05
N LYS A 257 18.03 -1.17 -3.88
CA LYS A 257 17.50 -2.54 -3.76
C LYS A 257 16.15 -2.72 -4.45
N ILE A 258 15.31 -1.67 -4.41
CA ILE A 258 14.05 -1.63 -5.12
C ILE A 258 14.31 -1.72 -6.63
N VAL A 259 15.12 -0.83 -7.22
CA VAL A 259 15.42 -0.88 -8.67
C VAL A 259 16.00 -2.23 -9.12
N GLU A 260 16.92 -2.81 -8.34
CA GLU A 260 17.47 -4.16 -8.59
C GLU A 260 16.34 -5.22 -8.61
N THR A 261 15.55 -5.28 -7.54
CA THR A 261 14.41 -6.20 -7.39
C THR A 261 13.36 -6.01 -8.52
N LEU A 262 13.19 -4.79 -9.03
CA LEU A 262 12.24 -4.48 -10.09
C LEU A 262 12.71 -4.94 -11.47
N ALA A 263 14.02 -4.80 -11.76
CA ALA A 263 14.61 -5.28 -12.99
C ALA A 263 14.51 -6.82 -13.09
N GLU A 264 14.90 -7.52 -12.03
CA GLU A 264 14.76 -8.97 -11.91
C GLU A 264 13.30 -9.43 -12.13
N LYS A 265 12.34 -8.71 -11.51
CA LYS A 265 10.92 -9.04 -11.63
C LYS A 265 10.33 -8.76 -13.00
N GLN A 266 10.71 -7.68 -13.69
CA GLN A 266 10.20 -7.44 -15.04
C GLN A 266 10.77 -8.47 -16.04
N GLU A 267 12.04 -8.86 -15.90
CA GLU A 267 12.63 -9.93 -16.71
C GLU A 267 11.97 -11.29 -16.41
N PHE A 268 11.68 -11.58 -15.14
CA PHE A 268 10.92 -12.77 -14.74
C PHE A 268 9.50 -12.77 -15.31
N TYR A 269 8.73 -11.68 -15.17
CA TYR A 269 7.39 -11.56 -15.74
C TYR A 269 7.40 -11.67 -17.27
N ALA A 270 8.41 -11.10 -17.96
CA ALA A 270 8.60 -11.29 -19.40
C ALA A 270 8.75 -12.78 -19.76
N LYS A 271 9.62 -13.52 -19.04
CA LYS A 271 9.84 -14.96 -19.23
C LYS A 271 8.57 -15.78 -18.95
N GLN A 272 7.70 -15.32 -18.03
CA GLN A 272 6.41 -15.94 -17.73
C GLN A 272 5.24 -15.47 -18.62
N GLN A 273 5.50 -14.62 -19.63
CA GLN A 273 4.49 -13.98 -20.51
C GLN A 273 3.43 -13.14 -19.75
N MET A 274 3.78 -12.68 -18.55
CA MET A 274 2.91 -11.86 -17.69
C MET A 274 3.09 -10.35 -17.99
N PRO A 275 2.03 -9.53 -17.90
CA PRO A 275 2.14 -8.07 -18.01
C PRO A 275 3.11 -7.50 -16.96
N TRP A 276 3.94 -6.55 -17.39
CA TRP A 276 4.90 -5.86 -16.53
C TRP A 276 4.21 -4.96 -15.51
N MET A 277 4.60 -5.13 -14.25
CA MET A 277 3.98 -4.52 -13.09
C MET A 277 5.06 -4.23 -12.03
N ILE A 278 5.13 -2.98 -11.58
CA ILE A 278 6.20 -2.49 -10.71
C ILE A 278 5.85 -2.58 -9.21
N GLY A 279 4.56 -2.72 -8.88
CA GLY A 279 4.03 -2.80 -7.51
C GLY A 279 2.81 -1.91 -7.26
N ASN A 280 2.38 -1.86 -6.00
CA ASN A 280 1.44 -0.85 -5.50
C ASN A 280 2.21 0.31 -4.84
N PHE A 281 1.84 1.56 -5.10
CA PHE A 281 2.37 2.76 -4.43
C PHE A 281 1.29 3.42 -3.57
N GLN A 282 1.60 3.74 -2.31
CA GLN A 282 0.63 4.30 -1.35
C GLN A 282 0.75 5.82 -1.23
N ILE A 283 -0.35 6.54 -1.46
CA ILE A 283 -0.47 7.97 -1.14
C ILE A 283 -1.13 8.09 0.24
N HIS A 284 -0.39 8.60 1.22
CA HIS A 284 -0.83 8.71 2.61
C HIS A 284 -0.58 10.08 3.22
N LEU A 285 -1.32 10.37 4.29
CA LEU A 285 -1.10 11.51 5.17
C LEU A 285 0.13 11.30 6.05
N ALA A 286 0.58 12.37 6.72
CA ALA A 286 1.54 12.25 7.81
C ALA A 286 0.90 11.51 9.01
N ASP A 287 1.70 10.71 9.70
CA ASP A 287 1.35 10.14 11.01
C ASP A 287 2.55 10.26 11.97
N LYS A 288 2.50 9.58 13.14
CA LYS A 288 3.55 9.69 14.16
C LYS A 288 4.92 9.16 13.70
N ASN A 289 4.95 8.30 12.70
CA ASN A 289 6.13 7.52 12.30
C ASN A 289 6.65 7.88 10.89
N ARG A 290 5.88 8.65 10.10
CA ARG A 290 6.22 9.03 8.72
C ARG A 290 5.62 10.37 8.31
N LYS A 291 6.37 11.14 7.51
CA LYS A 291 5.87 12.35 6.85
C LYS A 291 4.84 11.99 5.77
N SER A 292 4.07 12.97 5.29
CA SER A 292 3.07 12.76 4.22
C SER A 292 3.77 12.53 2.88
N THR A 293 3.14 11.79 1.96
CA THR A 293 3.75 11.47 0.65
C THR A 293 4.11 12.74 -0.13
N SER A 294 5.35 12.84 -0.60
CA SER A 294 5.86 13.99 -1.34
C SER A 294 5.68 13.88 -2.86
N MET A 295 5.90 14.97 -3.59
CA MET A 295 5.97 14.93 -5.06
C MET A 295 7.17 14.13 -5.56
N GLU A 296 8.30 14.16 -4.84
CA GLU A 296 9.54 13.49 -5.23
C GLU A 296 9.42 11.97 -5.18
N GLU A 297 8.84 11.43 -4.09
CA GLU A 297 8.58 9.99 -3.96
C GLU A 297 7.66 9.49 -5.08
N LEU A 298 6.68 10.32 -5.46
CA LEU A 298 5.76 10.05 -6.56
C LEU A 298 6.44 10.14 -7.94
N GLU A 299 7.19 11.19 -8.25
CA GLU A 299 7.85 11.33 -9.56
C GLU A 299 9.03 10.38 -9.71
N TRP A 300 9.78 10.07 -8.64
CA TRP A 300 10.77 8.99 -8.66
C TRP A 300 10.10 7.65 -8.97
N PHE A 301 9.00 7.31 -8.29
CA PHE A 301 8.23 6.09 -8.56
C PHE A 301 7.71 6.04 -10.01
N LEU A 302 7.11 7.13 -10.51
CA LEU A 302 6.63 7.23 -11.88
C LEU A 302 7.78 7.17 -12.90
N SER A 303 8.96 7.69 -12.57
CA SER A 303 10.17 7.56 -13.39
C SER A 303 10.56 6.10 -13.58
N LYS A 304 10.46 5.26 -12.53
CA LYS A 304 10.77 3.83 -12.63
C LYS A 304 9.66 3.07 -13.36
N ALA A 305 8.40 3.43 -13.18
CA ALA A 305 7.29 2.90 -13.99
C ALA A 305 7.49 3.17 -15.49
N ALA A 306 7.95 4.38 -15.87
CA ALA A 306 8.32 4.71 -17.23
C ALA A 306 9.59 3.98 -17.72
N ALA A 307 10.62 3.87 -16.88
CA ALA A 307 11.88 3.17 -17.18
C ALA A 307 11.66 1.71 -17.60
N PHE A 308 10.80 1.00 -16.86
CA PHE A 308 10.47 -0.39 -17.08
C PHE A 308 9.21 -0.61 -17.96
N ASP A 309 8.61 0.46 -18.50
CA ASP A 309 7.31 0.45 -19.19
C ASP A 309 6.20 -0.36 -18.46
N ALA A 310 6.25 -0.33 -17.12
CA ALA A 310 5.49 -1.21 -16.25
C ALA A 310 4.24 -0.53 -15.68
N GLY A 311 3.16 -1.29 -15.53
CA GLY A 311 1.96 -0.84 -14.84
C GLY A 311 2.13 -0.80 -13.32
N PHE A 312 1.17 -0.17 -12.63
CA PHE A 312 1.14 -0.13 -11.16
C PHE A 312 -0.28 -0.06 -10.60
N GLY A 313 -0.37 -0.28 -9.28
CA GLY A 313 -1.53 0.08 -8.48
C GLY A 313 -1.26 1.33 -7.65
N LEU A 314 -2.31 2.08 -7.34
CA LEU A 314 -2.27 3.18 -6.38
C LEU A 314 -3.16 2.82 -5.19
N ASP A 315 -2.60 2.84 -4.00
CA ASP A 315 -3.33 2.69 -2.74
C ASP A 315 -3.53 4.05 -2.08
N PHE A 316 -4.78 4.40 -1.78
CA PHE A 316 -5.14 5.60 -1.03
C PHE A 316 -6.56 5.50 -0.51
N SER A 317 -6.82 6.12 0.65
CA SER A 317 -8.20 6.34 1.11
C SER A 317 -8.76 7.66 0.56
N ALA A 318 -10.06 7.70 0.27
CA ALA A 318 -10.77 8.94 -0.04
C ALA A 318 -10.76 9.94 1.14
N ALA A 319 -10.39 9.52 2.35
CA ALA A 319 -10.14 10.40 3.49
C ALA A 319 -8.76 11.08 3.41
N ALA A 320 -7.72 10.36 2.97
CA ALA A 320 -6.39 10.92 2.73
C ALA A 320 -6.43 11.93 1.56
N MET A 321 -6.98 11.55 0.41
CA MET A 321 -7.03 12.41 -0.78
C MET A 321 -7.90 13.68 -0.63
N ARG A 322 -8.70 13.79 0.43
CA ARG A 322 -9.43 15.04 0.79
C ARG A 322 -8.73 15.89 1.85
N LYS A 323 -7.59 15.42 2.38
CA LYS A 323 -6.79 16.05 3.43
C LYS A 323 -5.33 16.28 3.02
N HIS A 324 -4.94 15.88 1.81
CA HIS A 324 -3.58 16.00 1.30
C HIS A 324 -3.50 17.16 0.32
N GLY A 325 -2.79 18.24 0.67
CA GLY A 325 -2.82 19.50 -0.08
C GLY A 325 -2.33 19.37 -1.53
N LEU A 326 -1.46 18.39 -1.80
CA LEU A 326 -0.91 18.11 -3.13
C LEU A 326 -1.80 17.23 -4.02
N THR A 327 -2.94 16.70 -3.56
CA THR A 327 -3.72 15.67 -4.32
C THR A 327 -4.01 16.05 -5.77
N ASN A 328 -4.40 17.29 -6.05
CA ASN A 328 -4.68 17.73 -7.42
C ASN A 328 -3.43 17.75 -8.31
N ILE A 329 -2.27 18.08 -7.72
CA ILE A 329 -0.98 18.11 -8.41
C ILE A 329 -0.54 16.67 -8.68
N MET A 330 -0.50 15.83 -7.65
CA MET A 330 -0.17 14.40 -7.72
C MET A 330 -0.96 13.67 -8.82
N LEU A 331 -2.29 13.84 -8.85
CA LEU A 331 -3.15 13.19 -9.85
C LEU A 331 -2.89 13.71 -11.28
N ASN A 332 -2.55 14.99 -11.45
CA ASN A 332 -2.16 15.53 -12.76
C ASN A 332 -0.75 15.08 -13.18
N THR A 333 0.18 14.91 -12.25
CA THR A 333 1.52 14.36 -12.50
C THR A 333 1.44 12.89 -12.90
N ILE A 334 0.70 12.05 -12.15
CA ILE A 334 0.38 10.65 -12.52
C ILE A 334 -0.20 10.58 -13.93
N LYS A 335 -1.16 11.46 -14.25
CA LYS A 335 -1.72 11.58 -15.60
C LYS A 335 -0.67 11.82 -16.67
N ILE A 336 0.25 12.76 -16.44
CA ILE A 336 1.26 13.16 -17.43
C ILE A 336 2.22 12.01 -17.69
N TRP A 337 2.79 11.42 -16.63
CA TRP A 337 3.70 10.28 -16.73
C TRP A 337 3.05 9.08 -17.42
N GLU A 338 1.85 8.66 -17.00
CA GLU A 338 1.14 7.54 -17.65
C GLU A 338 0.73 7.85 -19.09
N SER A 339 0.31 9.09 -19.40
CA SER A 339 -0.05 9.47 -20.78
C SER A 339 1.15 9.40 -21.72
N LEU A 340 2.35 9.77 -21.23
CA LEU A 340 3.60 9.67 -21.99
C LEU A 340 4.04 8.22 -22.13
N ARG A 341 4.02 7.43 -21.05
CA ARG A 341 4.39 6.01 -21.05
C ARG A 341 3.51 5.18 -21.97
N LEU A 342 2.19 5.30 -21.85
CA LEU A 342 1.22 4.59 -22.71
C LEU A 342 1.23 5.07 -24.17
N SER A 343 1.84 6.21 -24.47
CA SER A 343 2.13 6.65 -25.84
C SER A 343 3.54 6.28 -26.32
N HIS A 344 4.29 5.49 -25.55
CA HIS A 344 5.69 5.13 -25.78
C HIS A 344 6.57 6.35 -26.12
N ALA A 345 6.34 7.49 -25.44
CA ALA A 345 7.06 8.74 -25.70
C ALA A 345 8.54 8.67 -25.29
N PHE A 346 8.87 7.88 -24.27
CA PHE A 346 10.23 7.64 -23.81
C PHE A 346 10.96 6.70 -24.78
N SER A 347 12.10 7.13 -25.33
CA SER A 347 13.02 6.25 -26.10
C SER A 347 13.80 5.33 -25.16
N ASP A 348 14.45 4.31 -25.72
CA ASP A 348 15.17 3.32 -24.91
C ASP A 348 16.36 3.93 -24.14
N ASP A 349 17.08 4.90 -24.71
CA ASP A 349 18.13 5.67 -24.00
C ASP A 349 17.56 6.47 -22.80
N ILE A 350 16.31 6.91 -22.90
CA ILE A 350 15.61 7.61 -21.81
C ILE A 350 15.12 6.60 -20.79
N LYS A 351 14.56 5.46 -21.22
CA LYS A 351 14.17 4.36 -20.33
C LYS A 351 15.35 3.84 -19.52
N GLU A 352 16.53 3.70 -20.12
CA GLU A 352 17.75 3.30 -19.42
C GLU A 352 18.18 4.34 -18.38
N ALA A 353 18.26 5.62 -18.77
CA ALA A 353 18.59 6.71 -17.83
C ALA A 353 17.59 6.84 -16.67
N LEU A 354 16.30 6.56 -16.92
CA LEU A 354 15.27 6.56 -15.88
C LEU A 354 15.44 5.42 -14.85
N LYS A 355 16.21 4.35 -15.14
CA LYS A 355 16.42 3.24 -14.18
C LYS A 355 17.25 3.64 -12.97
N ASP A 356 18.19 4.59 -13.12
CA ASP A 356 19.13 4.96 -12.04
C ASP A 356 18.39 5.26 -10.72
N PRO A 357 18.63 4.50 -9.63
CA PRO A 357 17.96 4.70 -8.35
C PRO A 357 18.29 6.05 -7.69
N TYR A 358 19.43 6.67 -8.03
CA TYR A 358 19.88 7.94 -7.46
C TYR A 358 19.42 9.16 -8.27
N CYS A 359 19.05 8.97 -9.54
CA CYS A 359 18.51 10.04 -10.38
C CYS A 359 16.99 10.20 -10.16
N ASP A 360 16.61 11.38 -9.64
CA ASP A 360 15.24 11.87 -9.62
C ASP A 360 14.91 12.59 -10.94
N TRP A 361 13.63 12.67 -11.31
CA TRP A 361 13.19 13.21 -12.61
C TRP A 361 11.92 14.03 -12.46
N HIS A 362 11.75 15.05 -13.30
CA HIS A 362 10.57 15.91 -13.34
C HIS A 362 10.05 16.09 -14.77
N ILE A 363 8.72 16.15 -14.95
CA ILE A 363 8.10 16.47 -16.26
C ILE A 363 7.26 17.74 -16.17
N GLN A 364 7.71 18.77 -16.91
CA GLN A 364 6.97 20.00 -17.15
C GLN A 364 6.21 19.93 -18.49
N ARG A 365 5.12 20.68 -18.63
CA ARG A 365 4.51 20.97 -19.94
C ARG A 365 5.18 22.17 -20.60
N ASP A 366 5.40 22.04 -21.90
CA ASP A 366 5.91 23.07 -22.80
C ASP A 366 4.76 23.79 -23.51
N GLU A 367 5.03 24.93 -24.14
CA GLU A 367 4.02 25.77 -24.80
C GLU A 367 3.35 25.06 -25.99
N ASP A 368 4.11 24.25 -26.74
CA ASP A 368 3.63 23.48 -27.92
C ASP A 368 2.69 22.30 -27.58
N SER A 369 2.20 22.17 -26.34
CA SER A 369 1.60 20.93 -25.79
C SER A 369 2.52 19.71 -25.80
N SER A 370 3.83 19.93 -25.99
CA SER A 370 4.88 18.96 -25.74
C SER A 370 5.30 18.99 -24.26
N PHE A 371 6.26 18.15 -23.88
CA PHE A 371 6.69 17.97 -22.50
C PHE A 371 8.21 18.05 -22.41
N LEU A 372 8.73 18.56 -21.30
CA LEU A 372 10.17 18.64 -21.03
C LEU A 372 10.47 17.74 -19.83
N LEU A 373 11.25 16.68 -20.07
CA LEU A 373 11.76 15.77 -19.05
C LEU A 373 13.13 16.27 -18.59
N TYR A 374 13.23 16.62 -17.32
CA TYR A 374 14.46 17.07 -16.67
C TYR A 374 15.00 15.98 -15.75
N PRO A 375 16.31 15.66 -15.78
CA PRO A 375 16.95 15.04 -14.64
C PRO A 375 16.98 16.08 -13.51
N GLN A 376 16.56 15.68 -12.30
CA GLN A 376 16.42 16.57 -11.16
C GLN A 376 17.38 16.12 -10.05
N HIS A 377 18.10 17.08 -9.46
CA HIS A 377 18.81 16.86 -8.21
C HIS A 377 17.98 17.44 -7.06
N ASN A 378 17.64 16.58 -6.10
CA ASN A 378 16.92 16.92 -4.88
C ASN A 378 17.92 17.13 -3.75
N SER A 379 17.97 18.31 -3.14
CA SER A 379 18.87 18.53 -1.99
C SER A 379 18.52 17.63 -0.80
N ARG A 380 19.45 17.45 0.13
CA ARG A 380 19.08 17.02 1.49
C ARG A 380 18.10 18.01 2.12
N ARG A 381 17.32 17.56 3.10
CA ARG A 381 16.46 18.43 3.93
C ARG A 381 17.35 19.14 4.94
N TYR A 382 17.41 20.48 4.89
CA TYR A 382 18.14 21.30 5.85
C TYR A 382 17.14 21.81 6.90
N TYR A 383 17.43 21.66 8.18
CA TYR A 383 16.57 22.12 9.27
C TYR A 383 17.13 23.43 9.82
N CYS A 384 16.37 24.53 9.68
CA CYS A 384 16.82 25.84 10.14
C CYS A 384 16.67 25.93 11.66
N ASN A 385 17.79 25.94 12.38
CA ASN A 385 17.83 26.53 13.71
C ASN A 385 17.76 28.05 13.58
N LEU A 386 17.31 28.76 14.62
CA LEU A 386 17.12 30.22 14.58
C LEU A 386 18.38 31.01 14.96
N ASN A 387 19.55 30.38 14.83
CA ASN A 387 20.88 30.97 14.99
C ASN A 387 21.63 30.73 13.67
N ASP A 388 22.50 31.64 13.24
CA ASP A 388 23.09 31.66 11.88
C ASP A 388 23.94 30.41 11.51
N ASP A 389 23.28 29.36 11.03
CA ASP A 389 23.92 28.18 10.43
C ASP A 389 24.30 28.49 8.96
N GLN A 390 25.60 28.47 8.63
CA GLN A 390 26.06 28.50 7.24
C GLN A 390 26.02 27.11 6.61
N TRP A 391 25.50 26.99 5.39
CA TRP A 391 25.35 25.71 4.69
C TRP A 391 26.08 25.68 3.34
N GLU A 392 26.86 24.62 3.14
CA GLU A 392 27.39 24.25 1.83
C GLU A 392 26.35 23.45 1.04
N TRP A 393 26.19 23.81 -0.24
CA TRP A 393 25.35 23.14 -1.22
C TRP A 393 26.23 22.51 -2.29
N ASN A 394 25.85 21.35 -2.81
CA ASN A 394 26.56 20.65 -3.88
C ASN A 394 25.50 20.16 -4.89
N SER A 395 25.62 20.59 -6.15
CA SER A 395 24.67 20.26 -7.22
C SER A 395 25.41 19.81 -8.48
N PRO A 396 25.04 18.65 -9.08
CA PRO A 396 25.58 18.22 -10.38
C PRO A 396 24.96 18.98 -11.57
N TYR A 397 24.02 19.90 -11.31
CA TYR A 397 23.35 20.71 -12.33
C TYR A 397 23.37 22.19 -11.94
N THR A 398 23.75 23.05 -12.89
CA THR A 398 23.53 24.50 -12.82
C THR A 398 22.04 24.78 -12.82
N GLY A 399 21.51 25.62 -11.92
CA GLY A 399 20.05 25.74 -11.80
C GLY A 399 19.52 26.95 -11.01
N ARG A 400 18.30 27.36 -11.39
CA ARG A 400 17.52 28.41 -10.69
C ARG A 400 16.59 27.80 -9.66
N PHE A 401 17.08 27.67 -8.43
CA PHE A 401 16.23 27.50 -7.25
C PHE A 401 15.76 28.87 -6.74
N ALA A 402 14.81 28.88 -5.80
CA ALA A 402 14.47 30.10 -5.06
C ALA A 402 13.84 29.82 -3.69
N LEU A 403 14.52 30.22 -2.62
CA LEU A 403 13.96 30.30 -1.28
C LEU A 403 14.69 31.41 -0.49
N SER A 404 13.95 32.28 0.18
CA SER A 404 14.46 33.16 1.23
C SER A 404 13.40 33.26 2.31
N ILE A 405 13.85 33.36 3.56
CA ILE A 405 13.04 33.79 4.69
C ILE A 405 13.93 34.78 5.45
N THR A 406 13.38 35.92 5.87
CA THR A 406 14.10 36.95 6.63
C THR A 406 13.09 37.81 7.37
N ALA A 407 13.21 37.89 8.70
CA ALA A 407 12.70 39.00 9.50
C ALA A 407 13.53 40.28 9.29
N GLU A 408 12.91 41.39 8.89
CA GLU A 408 13.41 42.77 8.96
C GLU A 408 14.92 42.98 8.67
N GLY A 409 15.34 42.64 7.45
CA GLY A 409 16.63 42.98 6.86
C GLY A 409 16.56 43.01 5.33
N LYS A 410 17.42 43.80 4.66
CA LYS A 410 17.44 43.89 3.19
C LYS A 410 18.22 42.71 2.57
N GLY A 411 17.55 41.72 1.96
CA GLY A 411 18.18 40.57 1.28
C GLY A 411 17.19 39.66 0.54
N SER A 412 17.58 39.03 -0.60
CA SER A 412 16.60 38.71 -1.69
C SER A 412 17.22 38.00 -2.96
N VAL A 413 16.84 36.95 -3.77
CA VAL A 413 15.82 35.85 -4.04
C VAL A 413 14.46 35.96 -4.88
N SER A 414 14.46 35.81 -6.22
CA SER A 414 13.25 35.90 -7.13
C SER A 414 12.55 34.58 -7.48
N LYS A 415 11.30 34.65 -7.99
CA LYS A 415 10.47 33.56 -8.56
C LYS A 415 10.18 32.35 -7.66
N GLY A 416 10.60 32.39 -6.39
CA GLY A 416 10.27 31.37 -5.40
C GLY A 416 8.81 31.43 -4.95
N HIS A 417 8.16 30.26 -4.87
CA HIS A 417 6.85 30.10 -4.27
C HIS A 417 6.95 29.60 -2.83
N ALA A 418 7.30 30.50 -1.91
CA ALA A 418 7.33 30.20 -0.48
C ALA A 418 5.90 30.17 0.11
N CYS A 419 5.58 29.12 0.87
CA CYS A 419 4.33 29.04 1.62
C CYS A 419 4.48 28.15 2.86
N ILE A 420 3.70 28.45 3.90
CA ILE A 420 3.61 27.62 5.11
C ILE A 420 2.51 26.59 4.86
N THR A 421 2.78 25.31 5.16
CA THR A 421 1.80 24.23 5.10
C THR A 421 1.70 23.48 6.43
N ASP A 422 0.65 22.67 6.60
CA ASP A 422 0.67 21.58 7.59
C ASP A 422 1.57 20.42 7.10
N PHE A 423 1.75 19.39 7.95
CA PHE A 423 2.49 18.18 7.61
C PHE A 423 1.90 17.35 6.45
N ASN A 424 0.68 17.68 5.98
CA ASN A 424 0.00 17.06 4.83
C ASN A 424 -0.02 17.98 3.61
N TYR A 425 0.85 19.01 3.59
CA TYR A 425 0.98 20.01 2.54
C TYR A 425 -0.26 20.91 2.30
N ASN A 426 -1.22 20.96 3.24
CA ASN A 426 -2.32 21.92 3.17
C ASN A 426 -1.78 23.33 3.45
N LYS A 427 -1.97 24.25 2.50
CA LYS A 427 -1.46 25.62 2.59
C LYS A 427 -2.15 26.42 3.70
N ILE A 428 -1.36 26.87 4.67
CA ILE A 428 -1.77 27.72 5.80
C ILE A 428 -1.62 29.20 5.42
N ALA A 429 -0.48 29.59 4.84
CA ALA A 429 -0.18 30.97 4.48
C ALA A 429 0.69 31.10 3.23
N ASN A 430 0.61 32.24 2.54
CA ASN A 430 1.68 32.68 1.64
C ASN A 430 2.85 33.21 2.48
N VAL A 431 4.07 33.09 1.97
CA VAL A 431 5.24 33.82 2.48
C VAL A 431 5.73 34.73 1.35
N THR A 432 6.07 35.98 1.66
CA THR A 432 6.73 36.88 0.71
C THR A 432 8.19 36.46 0.57
N ALA A 433 8.61 36.16 -0.66
CA ALA A 433 10.02 36.04 -1.04
C ALA A 433 10.35 37.17 -2.03
N GLU A 434 11.58 37.69 -2.00
CA GLU A 434 12.00 38.94 -2.69
C GLU A 434 13.34 38.70 -3.43
N GLY A 435 13.62 39.26 -4.63
CA GLY A 435 15.00 39.46 -5.19
C GLY A 435 15.46 38.81 -6.50
N GLU A 436 16.62 38.11 -6.52
CA GLU A 436 17.19 37.15 -7.52
C GLU A 436 18.28 36.21 -6.89
N SER A 437 18.59 35.03 -7.48
CA SER A 437 19.76 34.16 -7.11
C SER A 437 20.07 33.07 -8.18
N TYR A 438 21.29 32.53 -8.21
CA TYR A 438 21.76 31.52 -9.18
C TYR A 438 22.79 30.57 -8.53
N LEU A 439 22.75 29.27 -8.88
CA LEU A 439 23.80 28.31 -8.53
C LEU A 439 24.53 27.88 -9.80
N ASP A 440 25.85 28.06 -9.80
CA ASP A 440 26.73 27.35 -10.72
C ASP A 440 26.85 25.87 -10.30
N GLU A 441 27.26 25.00 -11.24
CA GLU A 441 27.54 23.58 -10.98
C GLU A 441 28.67 23.40 -9.94
N GLY A 442 28.55 22.39 -9.09
CA GLY A 442 29.51 22.11 -8.02
C GLY A 442 29.07 22.70 -6.68
N ILE A 443 30.00 23.34 -5.97
CA ILE A 443 29.79 23.79 -4.58
C ILE A 443 29.46 25.29 -4.53
N SER A 444 28.28 25.60 -3.97
CA SER A 444 27.82 26.98 -3.73
C SER A 444 27.54 27.21 -2.24
N PRO A 445 28.05 28.30 -1.62
CA PRO A 445 27.69 28.67 -0.25
C PRO A 445 26.35 29.43 -0.23
N VAL A 446 25.39 29.01 0.60
CA VAL A 446 24.08 29.68 0.72
C VAL A 446 23.66 29.78 2.18
N SER A 447 23.15 30.94 2.58
CA SER A 447 22.63 31.21 3.92
C SER A 447 21.12 31.45 3.91
N PHE A 448 20.47 31.08 5.01
CA PHE A 448 19.05 31.32 5.27
C PHE A 448 18.92 31.87 6.67
N SER A 449 18.16 32.95 6.83
CA SER A 449 17.63 33.33 8.14
C SER A 449 16.17 32.86 8.23
N CYS A 450 15.56 33.03 9.40
CA CYS A 450 14.11 32.94 9.57
C CYS A 450 13.77 33.69 10.86
N GLU A 451 12.82 34.64 10.82
CA GLU A 451 12.25 35.18 12.06
C GLU A 451 10.82 34.67 12.22
N VAL A 452 10.56 34.04 13.36
CA VAL A 452 9.23 33.55 13.71
C VAL A 452 8.69 34.42 14.84
N LYS A 453 7.76 35.33 14.51
CA LYS A 453 7.09 36.21 15.47
C LYS A 453 5.99 35.46 16.25
N MET A 454 6.39 34.40 16.96
CA MET A 454 5.56 33.55 17.82
C MET A 454 6.31 33.14 19.10
N GLU A 455 5.58 32.71 20.12
CA GLU A 455 6.18 32.19 21.35
C GLU A 455 7.05 30.95 21.10
N GLU A 456 8.04 30.73 21.95
CA GLU A 456 9.05 29.68 21.76
C GLU A 456 8.51 28.27 21.63
N ARG A 457 7.38 27.98 22.31
CA ARG A 457 6.69 26.70 22.28
C ARG A 457 5.81 26.49 21.05
N GLN A 458 5.79 27.46 20.13
CA GLN A 458 4.98 27.47 18.90
C GLN A 458 5.84 27.63 17.63
N LYS A 459 7.18 27.68 17.75
CA LYS A 459 8.12 27.76 16.62
C LYS A 459 7.94 26.55 15.67
N PRO A 460 7.72 26.73 14.35
CA PRO A 460 7.54 25.64 13.40
C PRO A 460 8.86 24.97 13.00
N GLU A 461 8.80 23.71 12.55
CA GLU A 461 9.91 22.99 11.92
C GLU A 461 10.18 23.58 10.51
N VAL A 462 11.14 24.50 10.41
CA VAL A 462 11.53 25.10 9.12
C VAL A 462 12.47 24.15 8.37
N THR A 463 11.92 23.41 7.41
CA THR A 463 12.70 22.60 6.46
C THR A 463 12.95 23.39 5.17
N VAL A 464 14.23 23.64 4.84
CA VAL A 464 14.67 24.17 3.55
C VAL A 464 15.08 23.03 2.62
N ARG A 465 14.69 23.13 1.35
CA ARG A 465 15.07 22.20 0.28
C ARG A 465 15.13 22.91 -1.07
N TYR A 466 16.06 22.53 -1.93
CA TYR A 466 16.15 23.03 -3.30
C TYR A 466 16.08 21.90 -4.33
N TYR A 467 15.74 22.28 -5.55
CA TYR A 467 15.68 21.44 -6.73
C TYR A 467 16.49 22.14 -7.84
N THR A 468 17.35 21.40 -8.51
CA THR A 468 18.07 21.85 -9.72
C THR A 468 17.81 20.86 -10.85
N HIS A 469 17.82 21.36 -12.08
CA HIS A 469 17.50 20.60 -13.29
C HIS A 469 18.68 20.61 -14.26
N GLY A 470 19.07 19.46 -14.77
CA GLY A 470 19.97 19.36 -15.92
C GLY A 470 19.25 19.60 -17.25
N ASP A 471 19.94 19.35 -18.37
CA ASP A 471 19.39 19.61 -19.70
C ASP A 471 18.08 18.87 -19.99
N ALA A 472 17.13 19.60 -20.58
CA ALA A 472 15.78 19.13 -20.86
C ALA A 472 15.74 18.21 -22.08
N LYS A 473 15.14 17.03 -21.93
CA LYS A 473 14.78 16.15 -23.06
C LYS A 473 13.33 16.42 -23.48
N LYS A 474 13.12 16.94 -24.70
CA LYS A 474 11.78 17.22 -25.25
C LYS A 474 11.08 15.92 -25.65
N LEU A 475 9.95 15.65 -25.00
CA LEU A 475 9.06 14.52 -25.25
C LEU A 475 7.79 14.99 -25.97
N ALA A 476 7.34 14.20 -26.93
CA ALA A 476 6.05 14.39 -27.58
C ALA A 476 5.17 13.15 -27.34
N LYS A 477 3.88 13.35 -27.05
CA LYS A 477 2.92 12.24 -27.03
C LYS A 477 2.76 11.71 -28.46
N LYS A 478 2.99 10.41 -28.67
CA LYS A 478 2.66 9.75 -29.94
C LYS A 478 1.14 9.50 -29.99
N ASN A 479 0.57 9.52 -31.19
CA ASN A 479 -0.87 9.27 -31.42
C ASN A 479 -1.13 7.78 -31.63
#